data_AF-A0A918XCJ1-F1
#
_entry.id   AF-A0A918XCJ1-F1
#
_cell.length_a   1.000
_cell.length_b   1.000
_cell.length_c   1.000
_cell.angle_alpha   90.00
_cell.angle_beta   90.00
_cell.angle_gamma   90.00
#
_symmetry.space_group_name_H-M   'P 1'
#
loop_
_entity.id
_entity.type
_entity.pdbx_description
1 polymer ?
#
loop_
_entity_poly.entity_id
_entity_poly.type
_entity_poly.pdbx_seq_one_letter_code
_entity_poly.pdbx_strand_id
1 'polypeptide(L)'
;MDKDLAYSVWHEGGTALYHGMFEGSGHGFVDWVWEAHAAMERHSHQIANALIVVDGKAAKSETYVTVTLWTNPDQEGRLQEITVKGRYLDEWAERSGRWAISHREYVTDMQSMHDVDRDTVDEASQRNSSDPSFRLFPAHKESK
;
A
#
# COMPACT_ATOMS: atom_id res chain seq x y z
N MET A 1 6.41 4.10 -6.74
CA MET A 1 6.06 2.67 -6.66
C MET A 1 7.32 1.88 -6.93
N ASP A 2 7.59 0.91 -6.07
CA ASP A 2 8.71 -0.03 -6.15
C ASP A 2 8.15 -1.43 -5.89
N LYS A 3 8.15 -2.27 -6.93
CA LYS A 3 7.42 -3.55 -6.90
C LYS A 3 8.21 -4.59 -6.12
N ASP A 4 9.53 -4.57 -6.22
CA ASP A 4 10.41 -5.47 -5.49
C ASP A 4 10.31 -5.20 -3.99
N LEU A 5 10.31 -3.92 -3.61
CA LEU A 5 10.07 -3.54 -2.21
C LEU A 5 8.68 -3.98 -1.74
N ALA A 6 7.63 -3.80 -2.56
CA ALA A 6 6.27 -4.24 -2.23
C ALA A 6 6.16 -5.76 -2.11
N TYR A 7 6.88 -6.55 -2.90
CA TYR A 7 6.95 -8.01 -2.72
C TYR A 7 7.71 -8.39 -1.44
N SER A 8 8.74 -7.65 -1.08
CA SER A 8 9.59 -7.96 0.07
C SER A 8 8.85 -7.85 1.42
N VAL A 9 7.74 -7.12 1.51
CA VAL A 9 6.97 -7.01 2.77
C VAL A 9 6.23 -8.29 3.13
N TRP A 10 6.13 -9.24 2.21
CA TRP A 10 5.46 -10.53 2.40
C TRP A 10 6.46 -11.64 2.69
N HIS A 11 6.03 -12.64 3.47
CA HIS A 11 6.68 -13.95 3.45
C HIS A 11 6.22 -14.75 2.24
N GLU A 12 7.08 -15.67 1.79
CA GLU A 12 6.65 -16.72 0.87
C GLU A 12 5.47 -17.50 1.49
N GLY A 13 4.43 -17.70 0.67
CA GLY A 13 3.16 -18.28 1.09
C GLY A 13 2.22 -17.34 1.86
N GLY A 14 2.57 -16.07 2.02
CA GLY A 14 1.69 -15.08 2.65
C GLY A 14 0.39 -14.87 1.86
N THR A 15 -0.68 -14.49 2.53
CA THR A 15 -2.02 -14.32 1.91
C THR A 15 -2.66 -12.99 2.23
N ALA A 16 -3.56 -12.53 1.37
CA ALA A 16 -4.30 -11.28 1.52
C ALA A 16 -5.80 -11.52 1.33
N LEU A 17 -6.61 -10.95 2.21
CA LEU A 17 -8.05 -10.89 2.12
C LEU A 17 -8.51 -9.42 2.19
N TYR A 18 -9.09 -8.93 1.10
CA TYR A 18 -9.68 -7.60 0.99
C TYR A 18 -11.13 -7.82 0.58
N HIS A 19 -12.05 -7.70 1.54
CA HIS A 19 -13.46 -8.04 1.38
C HIS A 19 -14.07 -7.39 0.14
N GLY A 20 -14.58 -8.22 -0.78
CA GLY A 20 -15.21 -7.78 -2.03
C GLY A 20 -14.26 -7.25 -3.11
N MET A 21 -12.94 -7.28 -2.88
CA MET A 21 -11.94 -6.70 -3.79
C MET A 21 -10.89 -7.73 -4.25
N PHE A 22 -10.31 -8.48 -3.31
CA PHE A 22 -9.23 -9.43 -3.61
C PHE A 22 -9.15 -10.52 -2.53
N GLU A 23 -8.91 -11.76 -2.95
CA GLU A 23 -8.51 -12.85 -2.04
C GLU A 23 -7.47 -13.72 -2.75
N GLY A 24 -6.32 -13.94 -2.11
CA GLY A 24 -5.23 -14.70 -2.74
C GLY A 24 -3.90 -14.60 -2.02
N SER A 25 -2.80 -14.81 -2.75
CA SER A 25 -1.45 -14.68 -2.22
C SER A 25 -1.03 -13.21 -2.04
N GLY A 26 -0.09 -12.95 -1.15
CA GLY A 26 0.48 -11.62 -0.93
C GLY A 26 1.14 -11.04 -2.18
N HIS A 27 1.88 -11.85 -2.93
CA HIS A 27 2.43 -11.42 -4.24
C HIS A 27 1.36 -11.22 -5.30
N GLY A 28 0.32 -12.07 -5.32
CA GLY A 28 -0.84 -11.86 -6.19
C GLY A 28 -1.59 -10.57 -5.88
N PHE A 29 -1.67 -10.20 -4.59
CA PHE A 29 -2.21 -8.91 -4.17
C PHE A 29 -1.34 -7.75 -4.67
N VAL A 30 -0.02 -7.87 -4.56
CA VAL A 30 0.92 -6.87 -5.10
C VAL A 30 0.77 -6.73 -6.62
N ASP A 31 0.54 -7.81 -7.35
CA ASP A 31 0.27 -7.75 -8.80
C ASP A 31 -1.03 -7.02 -9.10
N TRP A 32 -2.12 -7.43 -8.45
CA TRP A 32 -3.44 -6.83 -8.64
C TRP A 32 -3.45 -5.34 -8.30
N VAL A 33 -2.86 -4.95 -7.17
CA VAL A 33 -2.81 -3.56 -6.73
C VAL A 33 -1.94 -2.71 -7.64
N TRP A 34 -0.90 -3.29 -8.26
CA TRP A 34 -0.03 -2.59 -9.20
C TRP A 34 -0.79 -2.10 -10.42
N GLU A 35 -1.61 -2.98 -11.01
CA GLU A 35 -2.47 -2.63 -12.16
C GLU A 35 -3.51 -1.59 -11.76
N ALA A 36 -4.16 -1.76 -10.61
CA ALA A 36 -5.14 -0.79 -10.11
C ALA A 36 -4.52 0.60 -9.90
N HIS A 37 -3.29 0.67 -9.37
CA HIS A 37 -2.61 1.92 -9.11
C HIS A 37 -1.97 2.53 -10.36
N ALA A 38 -1.61 1.74 -11.37
CA ALA A 38 -1.12 2.26 -12.65
C ALA A 38 -2.15 3.18 -13.34
N ALA A 39 -3.44 2.94 -13.11
CA ALA A 39 -4.54 3.76 -13.63
C ALA A 39 -4.84 5.04 -12.81
N MET A 40 -4.09 5.30 -11.74
CA MET A 40 -4.22 6.53 -10.95
C MET A 40 -3.24 7.58 -11.47
N GLU A 41 -3.56 8.87 -11.35
CA GLU A 41 -2.58 9.94 -11.54
C GLU A 41 -1.66 9.98 -10.30
N ARG A 42 -2.26 9.95 -9.10
CA ARG A 42 -1.53 10.00 -7.82
C ARG A 42 -2.21 9.18 -6.74
N HIS A 43 -1.45 8.80 -5.73
CA HIS A 43 -1.99 8.17 -4.54
C HIS A 43 -1.09 8.34 -3.33
N SER A 44 -1.69 8.36 -2.15
CA SER A 44 -1.02 8.34 -0.86
C SER A 44 -1.73 7.37 0.07
N HIS A 45 -0.96 6.58 0.81
CA HIS A 45 -1.45 5.75 1.90
C HIS A 45 -0.78 6.24 3.18
N GLN A 46 -1.57 6.80 4.09
CA GLN A 46 -1.11 7.27 5.38
C GLN A 46 -1.51 6.25 6.43
N ILE A 47 -0.52 5.58 7.00
CA ILE A 47 -0.70 4.61 8.07
C ILE A 47 -0.58 5.35 9.41
N ALA A 48 -1.57 5.20 10.27
CA ALA A 48 -1.64 5.83 11.59
C ALA A 48 -2.14 4.83 12.63
N ASN A 49 -1.91 5.16 13.91
CA ASN A 49 -2.41 4.43 15.08
C ASN A 49 -2.22 2.91 14.97
N ALA A 50 -1.05 2.43 15.38
CA ALA A 50 -0.74 1.01 15.38
C ALA A 50 -0.92 0.39 16.77
N LEU A 51 -1.72 -0.67 16.86
CA LEU A 51 -1.68 -1.62 17.96
C LEU A 51 -0.86 -2.82 17.48
N ILE A 52 0.19 -3.19 18.21
CA ILE A 52 1.05 -4.33 17.87
C ILE A 52 1.21 -5.21 19.10
N VAL A 53 0.95 -6.50 18.96
CA VAL A 53 1.17 -7.51 20.00
C VAL A 53 2.19 -8.51 19.47
N VAL A 54 3.34 -8.61 20.14
CA VAL A 54 4.43 -9.52 19.78
C VAL A 54 4.44 -10.70 20.75
N ASP A 55 4.49 -11.91 20.20
CA ASP A 55 4.63 -13.17 20.94
C ASP A 55 5.78 -14.00 20.32
N GLY A 56 6.97 -13.83 20.90
CA GLY A 56 8.19 -14.47 20.44
C GLY A 56 8.51 -14.13 18.97
N LYS A 57 8.30 -15.10 18.08
CA LYS A 57 8.56 -14.99 16.63
C LYS A 57 7.30 -14.76 15.80
N ALA A 58 6.17 -14.50 16.44
CA ALA A 58 4.93 -14.09 15.81
C ALA A 58 4.52 -12.71 16.33
N ALA A 59 3.77 -11.96 15.51
CA ALA A 59 3.12 -10.75 15.98
C ALA A 59 1.79 -10.56 15.26
N LYS A 60 0.90 -9.77 15.85
CA LYS A 60 -0.33 -9.30 15.24
C LYS A 60 -0.38 -7.79 15.32
N SER A 61 -0.93 -7.14 14.30
CA SER A 61 -1.17 -5.71 14.36
C SER A 61 -2.49 -5.29 13.77
N GLU A 62 -3.07 -4.25 14.36
CA GLU A 62 -4.11 -3.43 13.74
C GLU A 62 -3.52 -2.05 13.46
N THR A 63 -3.65 -1.58 12.23
CA THR A 63 -3.23 -0.22 11.82
C THR A 63 -4.33 0.46 11.04
N TYR A 64 -4.56 1.75 11.31
CA TYR A 64 -5.47 2.56 10.52
C TYR A 64 -4.76 3.04 9.26
N VAL A 65 -5.48 3.03 8.14
CA VAL A 65 -5.02 3.59 6.87
C VAL A 65 -6.01 4.62 6.37
N THR A 66 -5.49 5.78 5.96
CA THR A 66 -6.20 6.71 5.08
C THR A 66 -5.56 6.63 3.71
N VAL A 67 -6.35 6.25 2.71
CA VAL A 67 -5.96 6.20 1.31
C VAL A 67 -6.57 7.38 0.60
N THR A 68 -5.75 8.13 -0.14
CA THR A 68 -6.20 9.18 -1.05
C THR A 68 -5.70 8.85 -2.43
N LEU A 69 -6.60 8.66 -3.39
CA LEU A 69 -6.30 8.35 -4.78
C LEU A 69 -6.84 9.47 -5.67
N TRP A 70 -6.03 9.95 -6.60
CA TRP A 70 -6.47 10.79 -7.71
C TRP A 70 -6.50 9.94 -8.98
N THR A 71 -7.65 9.88 -9.64
CA THR A 71 -7.80 9.13 -10.91
C THR A 71 -6.94 9.76 -12.00
N ASN A 72 -6.82 9.13 -13.17
CA ASN A 72 -6.45 9.92 -14.35
C ASN A 72 -7.63 10.83 -14.74
N PRO A 73 -7.36 11.99 -15.40
CA PRO A 73 -8.42 12.81 -15.95
C PRO A 73 -9.28 12.04 -16.96
N ASP A 74 -10.59 12.27 -16.95
CA ASP A 74 -11.49 11.73 -17.98
C ASP A 74 -11.36 12.49 -19.32
N GLN A 75 -12.21 12.16 -20.30
CA GLN A 75 -12.17 12.78 -21.63
C GLN A 75 -12.48 14.29 -21.60
N GLU A 76 -13.20 14.74 -20.58
CA GLU A 76 -13.51 16.16 -20.34
C GLU A 76 -12.46 16.83 -19.43
N GLY A 77 -11.42 16.10 -19.03
CA GLY A 77 -10.35 16.57 -18.15
C GLY A 77 -10.72 16.61 -16.68
N ARG A 78 -11.84 16.01 -16.26
CA ARG A 78 -12.26 15.98 -14.85
C ARG A 78 -11.46 14.94 -14.07
N LEU A 79 -11.10 15.31 -12.85
CA LEU A 79 -10.35 14.48 -11.92
C LEU A 79 -11.23 14.14 -10.71
N GLN A 80 -11.10 12.90 -10.21
CA GLN A 80 -11.79 12.49 -8.99
C GLN A 80 -10.79 12.13 -7.91
N GLU A 81 -11.08 12.56 -6.68
CA GLU A 81 -10.42 12.08 -5.48
C GLU A 81 -11.27 11.00 -4.81
N ILE A 82 -10.66 9.85 -4.59
CA ILE A 82 -11.23 8.77 -3.78
C ILE A 82 -10.49 8.77 -2.45
N THR A 83 -11.22 9.02 -1.36
CA THR A 83 -10.69 8.92 -0.01
C THR A 83 -11.31 7.72 0.70
N VAL A 84 -10.46 6.77 1.10
CA VAL A 84 -10.82 5.55 1.82
C VAL A 84 -10.21 5.59 3.21
N LYS A 85 -10.97 5.18 4.22
CA LYS A 85 -10.44 4.88 5.55
C LYS A 85 -10.73 3.43 5.88
N GLY A 86 -9.74 2.75 6.43
CA GLY A 86 -9.86 1.35 6.79
C GLY A 86 -8.79 0.92 7.77
N ARG A 87 -8.70 -0.39 7.97
CA ARG A 87 -7.75 -1.03 8.86
C ARG A 87 -7.05 -2.19 8.17
N TYR A 88 -5.74 -2.28 8.37
CA TYR A 88 -4.98 -3.50 8.11
C TYR A 88 -4.88 -4.32 9.40
N LEU A 89 -5.36 -5.55 9.33
CA LEU A 89 -5.25 -6.57 10.36
C LEU A 89 -4.21 -7.57 9.88
N ASP A 90 -2.99 -7.44 10.40
CA ASP A 90 -1.84 -8.19 9.92
C ASP A 90 -1.40 -9.26 10.93
N GLU A 91 -1.12 -10.44 10.41
CA GLU A 91 -0.31 -11.44 11.06
C GLU A 91 1.11 -11.37 10.52
N TRP A 92 2.08 -11.40 11.43
CA TRP A 92 3.50 -11.29 11.14
C TRP A 92 4.24 -12.51 11.66
N ALA A 93 5.29 -12.90 10.94
CA ALA A 93 6.22 -13.93 11.40
C ALA A 93 7.67 -13.46 11.24
N GLU A 94 8.50 -13.84 12.20
CA GLU A 94 9.95 -13.72 12.15
C GLU A 94 10.52 -15.05 11.60
N ARG A 95 11.16 -15.00 10.42
CA ARG A 95 11.89 -16.13 9.85
C ARG A 95 13.31 -15.69 9.53
N SER A 96 14.31 -16.35 10.12
CA SER A 96 15.73 -16.11 9.84
C SER A 96 16.20 -14.66 10.01
N GLY A 97 15.75 -14.00 11.08
CA GLY A 97 16.00 -12.60 11.41
C GLY A 97 15.06 -11.59 10.72
N ARG A 98 14.12 -12.04 9.87
CA ARG A 98 13.29 -11.18 9.02
C ARG A 98 11.82 -11.26 9.40
N TRP A 99 11.26 -10.11 9.78
CA TRP A 99 9.81 -9.93 9.93
C TRP A 99 9.17 -9.62 8.58
N ALA A 100 8.06 -10.28 8.29
CA ALA A 100 7.22 -9.98 7.13
C ALA A 100 5.78 -10.45 7.37
N ILE A 101 4.86 -9.96 6.54
CA ILE A 101 3.44 -10.29 6.62
C ILE A 101 3.25 -11.75 6.19
N SER A 102 2.64 -12.56 7.06
CA SER A 102 2.16 -13.91 6.72
C SER A 102 0.69 -13.90 6.31
N HIS A 103 -0.10 -12.99 6.85
CA HIS A 103 -1.47 -12.77 6.43
C HIS A 103 -1.86 -11.31 6.63
N ARG A 104 -2.66 -10.77 5.71
CA ARG A 104 -3.33 -9.48 5.88
C ARG A 104 -4.81 -9.63 5.57
N GLU A 105 -5.63 -9.20 6.50
CA GLU A 105 -7.02 -8.86 6.25
C GLU A 105 -7.17 -7.34 6.22
N TYR A 106 -7.84 -6.82 5.20
CA TYR A 106 -8.17 -5.41 5.09
C TYR A 106 -9.67 -5.20 5.25
N VAL A 107 -10.03 -4.26 6.13
CA VAL A 107 -11.40 -3.84 6.37
C VAL A 107 -11.55 -2.38 5.94
N THR A 108 -12.42 -2.15 4.96
CA THR A 108 -12.87 -0.79 4.63
C THR A 108 -13.86 -0.33 5.68
N ASP A 109 -13.54 0.74 6.41
CA ASP A 109 -14.46 1.32 7.38
C ASP A 109 -15.41 2.33 6.71
N MET A 110 -14.88 3.14 5.77
CA MET A 110 -15.68 4.10 5.01
C MET A 110 -14.93 4.57 3.74
N GLN A 111 -15.69 5.02 2.75
CA GLN A 111 -15.18 5.58 1.50
C GLN A 111 -16.02 6.77 1.07
N SER A 112 -15.37 7.75 0.46
CA SER A 112 -16.03 8.84 -0.26
C SER A 112 -15.29 9.14 -1.56
N MET A 113 -16.00 9.71 -2.53
CA MET A 113 -15.47 10.10 -3.82
C MET A 113 -16.04 11.47 -4.18
N HIS A 114 -15.20 12.38 -4.63
CA HIS A 114 -15.59 13.74 -5.00
C HIS A 114 -14.80 14.19 -6.22
N ASP A 115 -15.41 15.06 -7.03
CA ASP A 115 -14.68 15.76 -8.09
C ASP A 115 -13.73 16.78 -7.46
N VAL A 116 -12.53 16.91 -8.03
CA VAL A 116 -11.50 17.84 -7.55
C VAL A 116 -10.91 18.64 -8.71
N ASP A 117 -10.66 19.92 -8.45
CA ASP A 117 -9.87 20.74 -9.36
C ASP A 117 -8.38 20.49 -9.10
N ARG A 118 -7.66 20.14 -10.17
CA ARG A 118 -6.22 19.98 -10.12
C ARG A 118 -5.56 21.36 -10.05
N ASP A 119 -5.34 21.83 -8.82
CA ASP A 119 -4.63 23.07 -8.55
C ASP A 119 -3.11 22.84 -8.63
N THR A 120 -2.43 22.81 -7.49
CA THR A 120 -0.97 22.80 -7.44
C THR A 120 -0.46 21.42 -7.06
N VAL A 121 0.45 20.88 -7.87
CA VAL A 121 1.18 19.66 -7.55
C VAL A 121 2.67 19.87 -7.72
N ASP A 122 3.44 19.49 -6.71
CA ASP A 122 4.90 19.60 -6.74
C ASP A 122 5.50 18.61 -7.75
N GLU A 123 6.29 19.12 -8.69
CA GLU A 123 6.99 18.33 -9.71
C GLU A 123 8.01 17.34 -9.10
N ALA A 124 8.49 17.60 -7.88
CA ALA A 124 9.38 16.70 -7.17
C ALA A 124 8.67 15.41 -6.72
N SER A 125 7.34 15.41 -6.56
CA SER A 125 6.59 14.22 -6.15
C SER A 125 6.46 13.24 -7.31
N GLN A 126 7.13 12.09 -7.20
CA GLN A 126 7.18 11.07 -8.26
C GLN A 126 6.69 9.72 -7.74
N ARG A 127 6.10 8.93 -8.64
CA ARG A 127 5.59 7.59 -8.33
C ARG A 127 6.50 6.48 -8.81
N ASN A 128 7.79 6.74 -8.89
CA ASN A 128 8.83 5.80 -9.30
C ASN A 128 10.14 6.09 -8.53
N SER A 129 11.23 5.44 -8.91
CA SER A 129 12.54 5.58 -8.27
C SER A 129 13.22 6.95 -8.44
N SER A 130 12.61 7.89 -9.20
CA SER A 130 13.08 9.28 -9.31
C SER A 130 12.55 10.17 -8.18
N ASP A 131 11.66 9.67 -7.32
CA ASP A 131 11.17 10.40 -6.14
C ASP A 131 12.32 10.74 -5.17
N PRO A 132 12.33 11.92 -4.54
CA PRO A 132 13.36 12.32 -3.59
C PRO A 132 13.60 11.32 -2.45
N SER A 133 12.59 10.54 -2.04
CA SER A 133 12.73 9.51 -1.01
C SER A 133 13.81 8.47 -1.34
N PHE A 134 13.99 8.10 -2.60
CA PHE A 134 14.99 7.13 -3.04
C PHE A 134 16.44 7.63 -2.90
N ARG A 135 16.64 8.94 -2.77
CA ARG A 135 17.97 9.52 -2.47
C ARG A 135 18.36 9.31 -1.01
N LEU A 136 17.37 9.26 -0.12
CA LEU A 136 17.57 9.08 1.33
C LEU A 136 17.54 7.60 1.73
N PHE A 137 16.67 6.82 1.09
CA PHE A 137 16.44 5.41 1.35
C PHE A 137 16.68 4.61 0.07
N PRO A 138 17.94 4.37 -0.31
CA PRO A 138 18.22 3.60 -1.51
C PRO A 138 17.62 2.20 -1.38
N ALA A 139 17.06 1.67 -2.46
CA ALA A 139 16.54 0.31 -2.50
C ALA A 139 17.59 -0.66 -1.94
N HIS A 140 17.19 -1.48 -0.96
CA HIS A 140 18.07 -2.47 -0.35
C HIS A 140 18.59 -3.40 -1.46
N LYS A 141 19.86 -3.24 -1.83
CA LYS A 141 20.57 -4.26 -2.60
C LYS A 141 20.79 -5.42 -1.65
N GLU A 142 20.10 -6.54 -1.88
CA GLU A 142 20.43 -7.78 -1.17
C GLU A 142 21.93 -8.03 -1.35
N SER A 143 22.64 -8.14 -0.22
CA SER A 143 24.02 -8.60 -0.23
C SER A 143 23.95 -10.08 -0.62
N LYS A 144 24.53 -10.41 -1.78
CA LYS A 144 24.69 -11.79 -2.25
C LYS A 144 25.34 -12.69 -1.20
#